data_AF-A0A972ABJ7-F1
#
_entry.id   AF-A0A972ABJ7-F1
#
_cell.length_a   1.000
_cell.length_b   1.000
_cell.length_c   1.000
_cell.angle_alpha   90.00
_cell.angle_beta   90.00
_cell.angle_gamma   90.00
#
_symmetry.space_group_name_H-M   'P 1'
#
loop_
_entity.id
_entity.type
_entity.pdbx_description
1 polymer ?
#
loop_
_entity_poly.entity_id
_entity_poly.type
_entity_poly.pdbx_seq_one_letter_code
_entity_poly.pdbx_strand_id
1 'polypeptide(L)'
;MAVIKRSSSNKLLTTTLNNFYAAAEEMGLEDNIVEVLSRPERSMQVSIPVNMDDGSVKVFQGYRVQHSSVCGPAKGGIRFHPDVDHDECEALANLMTWKCSLAGIPYGGAKGGISVDPTKLSKREREEMTRTYAARIEPIIGDWADIPAPDVNTGGQEMIWIVDTISKLRGRWEPALVTGKPFTYWGSKGRAAATGLGVSTCILELLKTQNVDPCSATAIVQGFGNVGTYNALYLHQAGVKIVGLCDISGGYYCKDGIDIEKALECTSENVCHTLEGYLQKGLTKISREELLLQECTILSPCALENVINKDNADKLKCKYLIEGANGPTTPEADVILDKRGILVVPDFLANSGGVIGSYYEWAQNLSGTFWTEEKHNRNLSLLMKENFKRVWNYSIEHNVKMRRAAFMVAIKRVADSVRLKGNFL
;
A
#
# COMPACT_ATOMS: atom_id res chain seq x y z
N MET A 1 22.72 -19.93 -8.51
CA MET A 1 22.38 -20.13 -7.08
C MET A 1 22.38 -21.62 -6.77
N ALA A 2 22.96 -22.04 -5.64
CA ALA A 2 22.86 -23.41 -5.14
C ALA A 2 21.69 -23.62 -4.16
N VAL A 3 21.03 -22.55 -3.72
CA VAL A 3 19.84 -22.58 -2.84
C VAL A 3 18.68 -23.36 -3.46
N ILE A 4 18.08 -24.24 -2.65
CA ILE A 4 16.86 -24.94 -3.02
C ILE A 4 15.69 -23.96 -2.93
N LYS A 5 15.14 -23.57 -4.09
CA LYS A 5 14.00 -22.64 -4.16
C LYS A 5 12.77 -23.27 -3.49
N ARG A 6 12.25 -22.62 -2.45
CA ARG A 6 10.98 -22.98 -1.79
C ARG A 6 9.81 -22.84 -2.77
N SER A 7 8.82 -23.71 -2.65
CA SER A 7 7.55 -23.66 -3.38
C SER A 7 6.37 -23.78 -2.43
N SER A 8 5.21 -23.23 -2.80
CA SER A 8 3.94 -23.39 -2.09
C SER A 8 2.82 -23.76 -3.08
N SER A 9 1.76 -24.42 -2.61
CA SER A 9 0.53 -24.58 -3.39
C SER A 9 -0.29 -23.30 -3.47
N ASN A 10 -0.07 -22.35 -2.56
CA ASN A 10 -0.70 -21.04 -2.58
C ASN A 10 -0.09 -20.18 -3.71
N LYS A 11 -0.93 -19.72 -4.63
CA LYS A 11 -0.51 -18.96 -5.82
C LYS A 11 0.20 -17.66 -5.46
N LEU A 12 -0.24 -16.96 -4.41
CA LEU A 12 0.33 -15.68 -3.99
C LEU A 12 1.74 -15.88 -3.42
N LEU A 13 1.92 -16.87 -2.53
CA LEU A 13 3.23 -17.17 -1.96
C LEU A 13 4.22 -17.64 -3.04
N THR A 14 3.78 -18.53 -3.93
CA THR A 14 4.63 -18.98 -5.04
C THR A 14 5.04 -17.85 -5.97
N THR A 15 4.11 -16.96 -6.33
CA THR A 15 4.43 -15.78 -7.16
C THR A 15 5.42 -14.86 -6.45
N THR A 16 5.21 -14.62 -5.15
CA THR A 16 6.08 -13.76 -4.32
C THR A 16 7.50 -14.33 -4.23
N LEU A 17 7.63 -15.63 -3.95
CA LEU A 17 8.92 -16.33 -3.89
C LEU A 17 9.62 -16.34 -5.25
N ASN A 18 8.92 -16.61 -6.34
CA ASN A 18 9.50 -16.59 -7.69
C ASN A 18 10.04 -15.21 -8.05
N ASN A 19 9.29 -14.14 -7.74
CA ASN A 19 9.75 -12.77 -7.95
C ASN A 19 11.02 -12.48 -7.13
N PHE A 20 11.04 -12.89 -5.85
CA PHE A 20 12.20 -12.76 -4.98
C PHE A 20 13.42 -13.51 -5.54
N TYR A 21 13.31 -14.80 -5.86
CA TYR A 21 14.42 -15.58 -6.37
C TYR A 21 14.95 -15.05 -7.70
N ALA A 22 14.06 -14.65 -8.61
CA ALA A 22 14.48 -14.03 -9.86
C ALA A 22 15.30 -12.76 -9.59
N ALA A 23 14.86 -11.91 -8.65
CA ALA A 23 15.58 -10.69 -8.28
C ALA A 23 16.93 -10.99 -7.62
N ALA A 24 16.95 -11.93 -6.69
CA ALA A 24 18.16 -12.33 -6.00
C ALA A 24 19.22 -12.89 -6.95
N GLU A 25 18.79 -13.67 -7.94
CA GLU A 25 19.65 -14.24 -8.99
C GLU A 25 20.23 -13.14 -9.89
N GLU A 26 19.41 -12.20 -10.35
CA GLU A 26 19.85 -11.04 -11.15
C GLU A 26 20.81 -10.13 -10.38
N MET A 27 20.60 -9.99 -9.07
CA MET A 27 21.46 -9.21 -8.18
C MET A 27 22.76 -9.93 -7.80
N GLY A 28 22.89 -11.23 -8.10
CA GLY A 28 24.02 -12.04 -7.65
C GLY A 28 24.12 -12.15 -6.13
N LEU A 29 22.98 -12.21 -5.42
CA LEU A 29 22.98 -12.35 -3.97
C LEU A 29 23.58 -13.69 -3.52
N GLU A 30 24.30 -13.65 -2.41
CA GLU A 30 24.92 -14.81 -1.80
C GLU A 30 23.85 -15.79 -1.31
N ASP A 31 24.10 -17.09 -1.51
CA ASP A 31 23.14 -18.15 -1.20
C ASP A 31 22.66 -18.11 0.27
N ASN A 32 23.53 -17.78 1.23
CA ASN A 32 23.15 -17.65 2.64
C ASN A 32 22.16 -16.49 2.90
N ILE A 33 22.30 -15.36 2.19
CA ILE A 33 21.35 -14.24 2.29
C ILE A 33 20.01 -14.65 1.68
N VAL A 34 20.03 -15.35 0.55
CA VAL A 34 18.81 -15.83 -0.09
C VAL A 34 18.06 -16.85 0.78
N GLU A 35 18.78 -17.74 1.47
CA GLU A 35 18.18 -18.67 2.44
C GLU A 35 17.46 -17.94 3.59
N VAL A 36 18.06 -16.89 4.14
CA VAL A 36 17.45 -16.09 5.21
C VAL A 36 16.24 -15.32 4.69
N LEU A 37 16.40 -14.58 3.59
CA LEU A 37 15.37 -13.67 3.07
C LEU A 37 14.20 -14.37 2.37
N SER A 38 14.34 -15.65 2.05
CA SER A 38 13.25 -16.46 1.50
C SER A 38 12.32 -17.03 2.56
N ARG A 39 12.57 -16.81 3.86
CA ARG A 39 11.78 -17.37 4.97
C ARG A 39 11.35 -16.30 5.96
N PRO A 40 10.16 -16.45 6.58
CA PRO A 40 9.81 -15.59 7.68
C PRO A 40 10.64 -15.91 8.93
N GLU A 41 11.06 -14.89 9.67
CA GLU A 41 11.73 -15.02 10.97
C GLU A 41 10.82 -15.70 12.01
N ARG A 42 9.50 -15.46 11.95
CA ARG A 42 8.54 -16.05 12.88
C ARG A 42 7.15 -16.17 12.26
N SER A 43 6.46 -17.25 12.58
CA SER A 43 5.03 -17.42 12.29
C SER A 43 4.30 -17.92 13.53
N MET A 44 3.16 -17.30 13.85
CA MET A 44 2.30 -17.65 14.97
C MET A 44 0.88 -17.93 14.48
N GLN A 45 0.36 -19.10 14.81
CA GLN A 45 -1.02 -19.53 14.55
C GLN A 45 -1.76 -19.66 15.88
N VAL A 46 -2.97 -19.10 15.99
CA VAL A 46 -3.73 -19.04 17.24
C VAL A 46 -5.21 -19.39 17.04
N SER A 47 -5.78 -20.14 17.97
CA SER A 47 -7.23 -20.37 18.04
C SER A 47 -7.93 -19.20 18.76
N ILE A 48 -9.04 -18.73 18.19
CA ILE A 48 -9.81 -17.58 18.67
C ILE A 48 -11.23 -18.04 18.99
N PRO A 49 -11.50 -18.51 20.22
CA PRO A 49 -12.86 -18.81 20.65
C PRO A 49 -13.66 -17.51 20.84
N VAL A 50 -14.89 -17.47 20.34
CA VAL A 50 -15.82 -16.34 20.45
C VAL A 50 -17.19 -16.86 20.84
N ASN A 51 -17.80 -16.24 21.85
CA ASN A 51 -19.20 -16.46 22.17
C ASN A 51 -20.06 -15.72 21.15
N MET A 52 -20.87 -16.43 20.40
CA MET A 52 -21.78 -15.88 19.39
C MET A 52 -23.05 -15.34 20.05
N ASP A 53 -23.76 -14.45 19.36
CA ASP A 53 -25.01 -13.84 19.84
C ASP A 53 -26.14 -14.86 20.01
N ASP A 54 -26.08 -15.99 19.29
CA ASP A 54 -27.01 -17.11 19.43
C ASP A 54 -26.70 -18.02 20.64
N GLY A 55 -25.66 -17.70 21.43
CA GLY A 55 -25.21 -18.46 22.59
C GLY A 55 -24.26 -19.62 22.26
N SER A 56 -24.00 -19.91 20.99
CA SER A 56 -22.99 -20.89 20.58
C SER A 56 -21.57 -20.36 20.77
N VAL A 57 -20.58 -21.26 20.83
CA VAL A 57 -19.15 -20.89 20.78
C VAL A 57 -18.59 -21.32 19.44
N LYS A 58 -17.95 -20.39 18.73
CA LYS A 58 -17.21 -20.70 17.49
C LYS A 58 -15.73 -20.41 17.70
N VAL A 59 -14.87 -21.29 17.16
CA VAL A 59 -13.42 -21.13 17.22
C VAL A 59 -12.92 -20.77 15.83
N PHE A 60 -12.33 -19.58 15.70
CA PHE A 60 -11.76 -19.08 14.47
C PHE A 60 -10.24 -19.27 14.45
N GLN A 61 -9.66 -19.26 13.26
CA GLN A 61 -8.23 -19.39 13.07
C GLN A 61 -7.60 -18.02 12.82
N GLY A 62 -6.62 -17.65 13.65
CA GLY A 62 -5.81 -16.45 13.49
C GLY A 62 -4.36 -16.76 13.15
N TYR A 63 -3.71 -15.82 12.47
CA TYR A 63 -2.29 -15.88 12.09
C TYR A 63 -1.61 -14.54 12.33
N ARG A 64 -0.32 -14.55 12.69
CA ARG A 64 0.58 -13.41 12.65
C ARG A 64 1.97 -13.87 12.21
N VAL A 65 2.39 -13.43 11.03
CA VAL A 65 3.67 -13.77 10.40
C VAL A 65 4.57 -12.53 10.40
N GLN A 66 5.78 -12.68 10.94
CA GLN A 66 6.84 -11.69 10.93
C GLN A 66 7.88 -12.17 9.93
N HIS A 67 7.88 -11.57 8.73
CA HIS A 67 8.79 -12.00 7.68
C HIS A 67 10.23 -11.59 8.01
N SER A 68 10.43 -10.31 8.33
CA SER A 68 11.72 -9.85 8.82
C SER A 68 11.58 -8.70 9.80
N SER A 69 12.54 -8.60 10.71
CA SER A 69 12.77 -7.49 11.64
C SER A 69 14.19 -6.89 11.50
N VAL A 70 14.92 -7.26 10.43
CA VAL A 70 16.33 -6.89 10.28
C VAL A 70 16.55 -5.37 10.20
N CYS A 71 15.65 -4.64 9.53
CA CYS A 71 15.69 -3.19 9.36
C CYS A 71 15.04 -2.41 10.51
N GLY A 72 14.45 -3.09 11.50
CA GLY A 72 13.62 -2.51 12.55
C GLY A 72 12.39 -3.38 12.83
N PRO A 73 11.44 -2.94 13.68
CA PRO A 73 10.32 -3.79 14.07
C PRO A 73 9.45 -4.18 12.88
N ALA A 74 8.77 -5.31 13.00
CA ALA A 74 7.93 -5.82 11.94
C ALA A 74 6.69 -4.94 11.76
N LYS A 75 6.22 -4.77 10.52
CA LYS A 75 5.09 -3.91 10.21
C LYS A 75 4.14 -4.55 9.24
N GLY A 76 2.86 -4.57 9.58
CA GLY A 76 1.81 -4.79 8.60
C GLY A 76 0.44 -5.13 9.17
N GLY A 77 -0.53 -5.12 8.27
CA GLY A 77 -1.95 -5.09 8.61
C GLY A 77 -2.51 -6.39 9.17
N ILE A 78 -3.74 -6.33 9.70
CA ILE A 78 -4.55 -7.47 10.13
C ILE A 78 -5.79 -7.53 9.24
N ARG A 79 -5.98 -8.65 8.53
CA ARG A 79 -7.09 -8.88 7.60
C ARG A 79 -8.17 -9.76 8.21
N PHE A 80 -9.44 -9.40 8.05
CA PHE A 80 -10.58 -10.29 8.36
C PHE A 80 -11.21 -10.76 7.05
N HIS A 81 -10.96 -12.00 6.64
CA HIS A 81 -11.50 -12.54 5.39
C HIS A 81 -11.59 -14.07 5.47
N PRO A 82 -12.61 -14.73 4.89
CA PRO A 82 -12.75 -16.19 4.95
C PRO A 82 -11.52 -16.93 4.40
N ASP A 83 -10.92 -16.41 3.34
CA ASP A 83 -9.79 -17.05 2.65
C ASP A 83 -8.42 -16.84 3.33
N VAL A 84 -8.38 -16.18 4.50
CA VAL A 84 -7.12 -15.99 5.23
C VAL A 84 -6.52 -17.35 5.62
N ASP A 85 -5.31 -17.60 5.15
CA ASP A 85 -4.48 -18.74 5.54
C ASP A 85 -3.05 -18.31 5.89
N HIS A 86 -2.24 -19.28 6.34
CA HIS A 86 -0.84 -19.06 6.70
C HIS A 86 0.00 -18.55 5.52
N ASP A 87 -0.14 -19.16 4.35
CA ASP A 87 0.70 -18.91 3.19
C ASP A 87 0.42 -17.53 2.57
N GLU A 88 -0.85 -17.11 2.55
CA GLU A 88 -1.26 -15.75 2.19
C GLU A 88 -0.62 -14.74 3.15
N CYS A 89 -0.69 -14.99 4.46
CA CYS A 89 -0.06 -14.12 5.45
C CYS A 89 1.46 -14.04 5.27
N GLU A 90 2.13 -15.16 5.00
CA GLU A 90 3.58 -15.19 4.72
C GLU A 90 3.92 -14.36 3.47
N ALA A 91 3.18 -14.55 2.38
CA ALA A 91 3.40 -13.82 1.15
C ALA A 91 3.24 -12.30 1.35
N LEU A 92 2.17 -11.89 2.04
CA LEU A 92 1.91 -10.48 2.32
C LEU A 92 2.93 -9.89 3.32
N ALA A 93 3.42 -10.66 4.30
CA ALA A 93 4.47 -10.23 5.22
C ALA A 93 5.81 -10.01 4.50
N ASN A 94 6.13 -10.88 3.53
CA ASN A 94 7.28 -10.74 2.65
C ASN A 94 7.17 -9.45 1.81
N LEU A 95 6.03 -9.21 1.16
CA LEU A 95 5.78 -7.97 0.42
C LEU A 95 5.89 -6.71 1.31
N MET A 96 5.44 -6.78 2.57
CA MET A 96 5.60 -5.67 3.52
C MET A 96 7.06 -5.38 3.86
N THR A 97 7.92 -6.41 3.94
CA THR A 97 9.36 -6.22 4.21
C THR A 97 9.98 -5.39 3.10
N TRP A 98 9.72 -5.76 1.85
CA TRP A 98 10.19 -5.05 0.68
C TRP A 98 9.58 -3.63 0.61
N LYS A 99 8.31 -3.46 0.96
CA LYS A 99 7.62 -2.17 0.84
C LYS A 99 8.14 -1.17 1.86
N CYS A 100 8.33 -1.60 3.10
CA CYS A 100 8.95 -0.80 4.15
C CYS A 100 10.41 -0.45 3.82
N SER A 101 11.15 -1.41 3.27
CA SER A 101 12.52 -1.17 2.80
C SER A 101 12.56 -0.09 1.72
N LEU A 102 11.73 -0.22 0.68
CA LEU A 102 11.63 0.74 -0.42
C LEU A 102 11.11 2.11 0.01
N ALA A 103 10.23 2.16 1.01
CA ALA A 103 9.72 3.40 1.57
C ALA A 103 10.77 4.18 2.39
N GLY A 104 11.95 3.60 2.64
CA GLY A 104 13.01 4.29 3.39
C GLY A 104 12.75 4.34 4.90
N ILE A 105 11.73 3.65 5.41
CA ILE A 105 11.36 3.68 6.83
C ILE A 105 12.05 2.54 7.61
N PRO A 106 12.25 2.66 8.94
CA PRO A 106 12.98 1.70 9.75
C PRO A 106 12.09 0.55 10.22
N TYR A 107 11.49 -0.17 9.26
CA TYR A 107 10.65 -1.34 9.52
C TYR A 107 11.10 -2.54 8.73
N GLY A 108 10.86 -3.71 9.30
CA GLY A 108 10.74 -4.95 8.56
C GLY A 108 9.32 -5.16 8.04
N GLY A 109 8.86 -6.41 7.95
CA GLY A 109 7.54 -6.73 7.40
C GLY A 109 6.82 -7.82 8.18
N ALA A 110 5.53 -7.61 8.37
CA ALA A 110 4.63 -8.57 8.99
C ALA A 110 3.26 -8.57 8.31
N LYS A 111 2.47 -9.60 8.59
CA LYS A 111 1.04 -9.63 8.26
C LYS A 111 0.32 -10.50 9.27
N GLY A 112 -0.91 -10.17 9.59
CA GLY A 112 -1.80 -11.06 10.30
C GLY A 112 -3.19 -11.10 9.68
N GLY A 113 -4.00 -12.01 10.19
CA GLY A 113 -5.39 -12.08 9.83
C GLY A 113 -6.16 -13.13 10.61
N ILE A 114 -7.47 -13.09 10.44
CA ILE A 114 -8.41 -14.06 10.98
C ILE A 114 -9.23 -14.60 9.81
N SER A 115 -9.33 -15.92 9.71
CA SER A 115 -10.22 -16.59 8.76
C SER A 115 -11.67 -16.44 9.25
N VAL A 116 -12.33 -15.39 8.76
CA VAL A 116 -13.71 -15.04 9.14
C VAL A 116 -14.38 -14.20 8.07
N ASP A 117 -15.69 -14.39 7.89
CA ASP A 117 -16.54 -13.47 7.14
C ASP A 117 -17.10 -12.38 8.09
N PRO A 118 -16.57 -11.15 8.05
CA PRO A 118 -16.94 -10.11 8.99
C PRO A 118 -18.35 -9.55 8.75
N THR A 119 -18.98 -9.84 7.62
CA THR A 119 -20.36 -9.42 7.33
C THR A 119 -21.39 -10.20 8.12
N LYS A 120 -20.98 -11.35 8.67
CA LYS A 120 -21.81 -12.25 9.49
C LYS A 120 -21.63 -12.03 10.99
N LEU A 121 -20.77 -11.10 11.39
CA LEU A 121 -20.52 -10.80 12.79
C LEU A 121 -21.31 -9.57 13.22
N SER A 122 -21.93 -9.64 14.38
CA SER A 122 -22.40 -8.44 15.06
C SER A 122 -21.22 -7.59 15.55
N LYS A 123 -21.50 -6.34 15.91
CA LYS A 123 -20.48 -5.45 16.49
C LYS A 123 -19.85 -6.05 17.75
N ARG A 124 -20.64 -6.73 18.59
CA ARG A 124 -20.19 -7.34 19.84
C ARG A 124 -19.26 -8.52 19.55
N GLU A 125 -19.67 -9.42 18.66
CA GLU A 125 -18.87 -10.58 18.26
C GLU A 125 -17.55 -10.16 17.63
N ARG A 126 -17.58 -9.12 16.78
CA ARG A 126 -16.39 -8.54 16.15
C ARG A 126 -15.44 -7.92 17.16
N GLU A 127 -15.96 -7.23 18.18
CA GLU A 127 -15.15 -6.72 19.29
C GLU A 127 -14.51 -7.87 20.08
N GLU A 128 -15.30 -8.85 20.53
CA GLU A 128 -14.81 -10.00 21.29
C GLU A 128 -13.74 -10.78 20.52
N MET A 129 -13.96 -11.02 19.22
CA MET A 129 -13.01 -11.63 18.32
C MET A 129 -11.70 -10.85 18.25
N THR A 130 -11.78 -9.53 18.02
CA THR A 130 -10.60 -8.66 17.90
C THR A 130 -9.79 -8.66 19.19
N ARG A 131 -10.45 -8.56 20.34
CA ARG A 131 -9.81 -8.57 21.66
C ARG A 131 -9.18 -9.92 21.96
N THR A 132 -9.88 -11.01 21.67
CA THR A 132 -9.35 -12.37 21.85
C THR A 132 -8.13 -12.60 20.97
N TYR A 133 -8.18 -12.20 19.70
CA TYR A 133 -7.02 -12.26 18.81
C TYR A 133 -5.85 -11.42 19.34
N ALA A 134 -6.09 -10.18 19.76
CA ALA A 134 -5.06 -9.30 20.34
C ALA A 134 -4.37 -9.95 21.54
N ALA A 135 -5.12 -10.53 22.46
CA ALA A 135 -4.58 -11.24 23.62
C ALA A 135 -3.73 -12.46 23.24
N ARG A 136 -4.10 -13.17 22.16
CA ARG A 136 -3.39 -14.37 21.69
C ARG A 136 -2.06 -14.05 21.00
N ILE A 137 -1.99 -12.93 20.28
CA ILE A 137 -0.77 -12.52 19.58
C ILE A 137 0.13 -11.61 20.42
N GLU A 138 -0.36 -11.12 21.56
CA GLU A 138 0.35 -10.20 22.46
C GLU A 138 1.84 -10.52 22.67
N PRO A 139 2.28 -11.79 22.85
CA PRO A 139 3.68 -12.10 23.14
C PRO A 139 4.68 -11.67 22.05
N ILE A 140 4.22 -11.43 20.83
CA ILE A 140 5.07 -11.05 19.69
C ILE A 140 4.80 -9.63 19.19
N ILE A 141 3.89 -8.89 19.84
CA ILE A 141 3.48 -7.54 19.45
C ILE A 141 4.10 -6.49 20.37
N GLY A 142 4.49 -5.34 19.84
CA GLY A 142 4.97 -4.23 20.65
C GLY A 142 5.61 -3.11 19.85
N ASP A 143 5.72 -1.94 20.47
CA ASP A 143 6.16 -0.69 19.84
C ASP A 143 7.51 -0.78 19.14
N TRP A 144 8.40 -1.66 19.61
CA TRP A 144 9.73 -1.93 19.04
C TRP A 144 9.91 -3.39 18.59
N ALA A 145 8.81 -4.15 18.46
CA ALA A 145 8.84 -5.55 18.02
C ALA A 145 8.01 -5.76 16.75
N ASP A 146 6.70 -5.47 16.81
CA ASP A 146 5.77 -5.65 15.69
C ASP A 146 4.56 -4.74 15.87
N ILE A 147 4.24 -3.97 14.83
CA ILE A 147 3.23 -2.92 14.84
C ILE A 147 2.11 -3.25 13.85
N PRO A 148 0.97 -3.77 14.31
CA PRO A 148 -0.19 -3.97 13.46
C PRO A 148 -0.76 -2.69 12.82
N ALA A 149 -1.61 -2.89 11.81
CA ALA A 149 -2.36 -1.86 11.12
C ALA A 149 -3.70 -2.41 10.61
N PRO A 150 -4.60 -1.55 10.12
CA PRO A 150 -5.73 -1.97 9.31
C PRO A 150 -5.30 -2.68 8.02
N ASP A 151 -6.16 -3.57 7.55
CA ASP A 151 -6.14 -4.18 6.23
C ASP A 151 -7.58 -4.45 5.76
N VAL A 152 -7.79 -5.35 4.80
CA VAL A 152 -9.14 -5.71 4.32
C VAL A 152 -10.05 -6.08 5.50
N ASN A 153 -11.19 -5.38 5.55
CA ASN A 153 -12.24 -5.47 6.57
C ASN A 153 -11.85 -5.11 8.01
N THR A 154 -10.72 -4.46 8.25
CA THR A 154 -10.38 -3.86 9.56
C THR A 154 -10.08 -2.37 9.40
N GLY A 155 -10.24 -1.60 10.47
CA GLY A 155 -10.13 -0.15 10.47
C GLY A 155 -9.66 0.40 11.81
N GLY A 156 -9.87 1.70 12.02
CA GLY A 156 -9.44 2.37 13.25
C GLY A 156 -10.07 1.77 14.51
N GLN A 157 -11.31 1.30 14.44
CA GLN A 157 -12.00 0.71 15.59
C GLN A 157 -11.32 -0.58 16.07
N GLU A 158 -10.95 -1.49 15.17
CA GLU A 158 -10.24 -2.71 15.54
C GLU A 158 -8.86 -2.38 16.10
N MET A 159 -8.18 -1.38 15.55
CA MET A 159 -6.89 -0.93 16.10
C MET A 159 -7.04 -0.43 17.53
N ILE A 160 -8.12 0.32 17.85
CA ILE A 160 -8.42 0.74 19.22
C ILE A 160 -8.65 -0.47 20.13
N TRP A 161 -9.44 -1.46 19.70
CA TRP A 161 -9.66 -2.65 20.52
C TRP A 161 -8.38 -3.46 20.76
N ILE A 162 -7.48 -3.55 19.78
CA ILE A 162 -6.19 -4.24 19.93
C ILE A 162 -5.32 -3.51 20.96
N VAL A 163 -5.09 -2.21 20.77
CA VAL A 163 -4.20 -1.45 21.67
C VAL A 163 -4.77 -1.36 23.09
N ASP A 164 -6.08 -1.19 23.25
CA ASP A 164 -6.75 -1.21 24.56
C ASP A 164 -6.58 -2.56 25.25
N THR A 165 -6.74 -3.66 24.52
CA THR A 165 -6.62 -5.01 25.09
C THR A 165 -5.20 -5.29 25.56
N ILE A 166 -4.20 -5.05 24.70
CA ILE A 166 -2.81 -5.33 25.06
C ILE A 166 -2.32 -4.37 26.14
N SER A 167 -2.72 -3.09 26.10
CA SER A 167 -2.39 -2.12 27.14
C SER A 167 -2.93 -2.55 28.53
N LYS A 168 -4.15 -3.09 28.58
CA LYS A 168 -4.73 -3.63 29.82
C LYS A 168 -4.01 -4.86 30.33
N LEU A 169 -3.64 -5.79 29.43
CA LEU A 169 -2.87 -6.98 29.79
C LEU A 169 -1.49 -6.62 30.37
N ARG A 170 -0.87 -5.55 29.86
CA ARG A 170 0.45 -5.07 30.30
C ARG A 170 0.41 -4.04 31.43
N GLY A 171 -0.78 -3.58 31.83
CA GLY A 171 -0.95 -2.55 32.85
C GLY A 171 -0.39 -1.17 32.48
N ARG A 172 -0.19 -0.87 31.19
CA ARG A 172 0.31 0.43 30.71
C ARG A 172 -0.23 0.77 29.33
N TRP A 173 -0.46 2.05 29.07
CA TRP A 173 -0.93 2.53 27.76
C TRP A 173 0.20 2.58 26.73
N GLU A 174 0.06 1.82 25.64
CA GLU A 174 1.08 1.70 24.56
C GLU A 174 0.49 2.09 23.18
N PRO A 175 0.28 3.38 22.90
CA PRO A 175 -0.43 3.84 21.70
C PRO A 175 0.31 3.56 20.39
N ALA A 176 1.64 3.37 20.44
CA ALA A 176 2.46 3.07 19.29
C ALA A 176 2.36 1.60 18.84
N LEU A 177 1.72 0.73 19.64
CA LEU A 177 1.61 -0.70 19.39
C LEU A 177 0.89 -1.01 18.08
N VAL A 178 -0.08 -0.17 17.72
CA VAL A 178 -0.77 -0.24 16.43
C VAL A 178 -0.72 1.12 15.75
N THR A 179 -0.89 1.09 14.44
CA THR A 179 -1.10 2.30 13.63
C THR A 179 -2.45 2.24 12.96
N GLY A 180 -2.87 3.36 12.40
CA GLY A 180 -4.12 3.49 11.71
C GLY A 180 -5.32 3.73 12.61
N LYS A 181 -5.08 4.30 13.79
CA LYS A 181 -6.11 4.72 14.74
C LYS A 181 -6.87 5.96 14.22
N PRO A 182 -8.08 6.23 14.70
CA PRO A 182 -8.80 7.47 14.38
C PRO A 182 -7.97 8.70 14.77
N PHE A 183 -7.97 9.76 13.95
CA PHE A 183 -7.21 10.98 14.27
C PHE A 183 -7.70 11.65 15.57
N THR A 184 -8.96 11.42 15.94
CA THR A 184 -9.56 11.87 17.21
C THR A 184 -9.01 11.11 18.41
N TYR A 185 -8.27 10.02 18.20
CA TYR A 185 -7.74 9.16 19.26
C TYR A 185 -6.40 8.51 18.87
N TRP A 186 -5.29 9.20 19.15
CA TRP A 186 -3.91 8.75 18.89
C TRP A 186 -3.58 8.41 17.41
N GLY A 187 -4.44 8.77 16.46
CA GLY A 187 -4.15 8.69 15.03
C GLY A 187 -3.42 9.93 14.51
N SER A 188 -2.74 9.80 13.35
CA SER A 188 -2.06 10.94 12.72
C SER A 188 -2.98 11.73 11.80
N LYS A 189 -2.91 13.06 11.86
CA LYS A 189 -3.41 13.94 10.78
C LYS A 189 -2.64 13.68 9.49
N GLY A 190 -3.25 13.93 8.33
CA GLY A 190 -2.66 13.70 7.01
C GLY A 190 -2.63 12.25 6.52
N ARG A 191 -3.01 11.26 7.36
CA ARG A 191 -3.05 9.84 6.95
C ARG A 191 -4.00 9.59 5.77
N ALA A 192 -5.14 10.28 5.72
CA ALA A 192 -6.09 10.14 4.62
C ALA A 192 -5.44 10.51 3.28
N ALA A 193 -4.75 11.65 3.22
CA ALA A 193 -4.09 12.12 2.00
C ALA A 193 -2.81 11.36 1.63
N ALA A 194 -2.21 10.62 2.57
CA ALA A 194 -0.86 10.11 2.47
C ALA A 194 -0.54 9.32 1.18
N THR A 195 -1.41 8.39 0.77
CA THR A 195 -1.20 7.60 -0.45
C THR A 195 -1.34 8.46 -1.71
N GLY A 196 -2.40 9.27 -1.81
CA GLY A 196 -2.61 10.15 -2.98
C GLY A 196 -1.51 11.21 -3.12
N LEU A 197 -1.02 11.74 -1.99
CA LEU A 197 0.15 12.63 -1.96
C LEU A 197 1.43 11.92 -2.40
N GLY A 198 1.61 10.65 -2.05
CA GLY A 198 2.73 9.85 -2.53
C GLY A 198 2.72 9.67 -4.05
N VAL A 199 1.54 9.36 -4.60
CA VAL A 199 1.34 9.20 -6.04
C VAL A 199 1.63 10.51 -6.77
N SER A 200 1.02 11.62 -6.35
CA SER A 200 1.23 12.94 -6.98
C SER A 200 2.69 13.39 -6.85
N THR A 201 3.35 13.12 -5.72
CA THR A 201 4.78 13.43 -5.54
C THR A 201 5.65 12.67 -6.54
N CYS A 202 5.40 11.38 -6.78
CA CYS A 202 6.13 10.60 -7.78
C CYS A 202 5.89 11.13 -9.20
N ILE A 203 4.67 11.55 -9.51
CA ILE A 203 4.34 12.15 -10.81
C ILE A 203 5.12 13.45 -11.01
N LEU A 204 5.13 14.34 -10.02
CA LEU A 204 5.82 15.63 -10.12
C LEU A 204 7.34 15.45 -10.23
N GLU A 205 7.94 14.50 -9.51
CA GLU A 205 9.38 14.20 -9.68
C GLU A 205 9.68 13.54 -11.03
N LEU A 206 8.77 12.71 -11.56
CA LEU A 206 8.90 12.16 -12.91
C LEU A 206 8.86 13.26 -13.97
N LEU A 207 7.87 14.15 -13.92
CA LEU A 207 7.76 15.28 -14.85
C LEU A 207 9.02 16.15 -14.82
N LYS A 208 9.51 16.47 -13.61
CA LYS A 208 10.77 17.20 -13.43
C LYS A 208 11.96 16.49 -14.06
N THR A 209 12.08 15.17 -13.84
CA THR A 209 13.17 14.35 -14.37
C THR A 209 13.12 14.29 -15.90
N GLN A 210 11.92 14.30 -16.47
CA GLN A 210 11.68 14.29 -17.91
C GLN A 210 11.65 15.70 -18.55
N ASN A 211 11.95 16.75 -17.78
CA ASN A 211 11.87 18.16 -18.21
C ASN A 211 10.50 18.54 -18.80
N VAL A 212 9.41 18.00 -18.24
CA VAL A 212 8.03 18.34 -18.61
C VAL A 212 7.48 19.34 -17.59
N ASP A 213 7.00 20.49 -18.07
CA ASP A 213 6.32 21.48 -17.24
C ASP A 213 4.93 20.93 -16.80
N PRO A 214 4.64 20.83 -15.49
CA PRO A 214 3.33 20.44 -14.99
C PRO A 214 2.15 21.21 -15.62
N CYS A 215 2.32 22.51 -15.88
CA CYS A 215 1.29 23.36 -16.49
C CYS A 215 0.94 22.98 -17.93
N SER A 216 1.83 22.25 -18.61
CA SER A 216 1.62 21.72 -19.96
C SER A 216 1.07 20.29 -19.97
N ALA A 217 1.06 19.61 -18.83
CA ALA A 217 0.69 18.21 -18.71
C ALA A 217 -0.82 18.04 -18.47
N THR A 218 -1.35 16.94 -19.00
CA THR A 218 -2.73 16.48 -18.75
C THR A 218 -2.74 15.15 -18.01
N ALA A 219 -3.70 14.96 -17.11
CA ALA A 219 -3.82 13.73 -16.34
C ALA A 219 -5.22 13.13 -16.36
N ILE A 220 -5.28 11.80 -16.37
CA ILE A 220 -6.48 11.01 -16.11
C ILE A 220 -6.24 10.22 -14.84
N VAL A 221 -7.14 10.34 -13.87
CA VAL A 221 -7.09 9.59 -12.61
C VAL A 221 -8.27 8.62 -12.56
N GLN A 222 -7.96 7.33 -12.66
CA GLN A 222 -8.95 6.26 -12.59
C GLN A 222 -9.21 5.92 -11.12
N GLY A 223 -10.44 6.16 -10.65
CA GLY A 223 -10.80 6.04 -9.25
C GLY A 223 -10.80 7.40 -8.56
N PHE A 224 -11.93 7.76 -7.96
CA PHE A 224 -12.11 9.00 -7.20
C PHE A 224 -12.51 8.73 -5.74
N GLY A 225 -12.03 7.60 -5.21
CA GLY A 225 -11.91 7.39 -3.78
C GLY A 225 -10.64 8.03 -3.23
N ASN A 226 -10.37 7.81 -1.95
CA ASN A 226 -9.32 8.48 -1.20
C ASN A 226 -7.98 8.69 -1.94
N VAL A 227 -7.38 7.65 -2.55
CA VAL A 227 -6.11 7.78 -3.28
C VAL A 227 -6.23 8.73 -4.48
N GLY A 228 -7.22 8.49 -5.34
CA GLY A 228 -7.38 9.25 -6.58
C GLY A 228 -7.85 10.68 -6.35
N THR A 229 -8.69 10.91 -5.34
CA THR A 229 -9.13 12.25 -4.93
C THR A 229 -7.95 13.14 -4.56
N TYR A 230 -7.10 12.69 -3.64
CA TYR A 230 -5.93 13.46 -3.22
C TYR A 230 -4.87 13.54 -4.32
N ASN A 231 -4.69 12.49 -5.14
CA ASN A 231 -3.81 12.57 -6.29
C ASN A 231 -4.25 13.68 -7.27
N ALA A 232 -5.52 13.68 -7.68
CA ALA A 232 -6.08 14.69 -8.57
C ALA A 232 -5.97 16.11 -7.98
N LEU A 233 -6.28 16.27 -6.69
CA LEU A 233 -6.17 17.55 -5.99
C LEU A 233 -4.74 18.11 -6.00
N TYR A 234 -3.75 17.30 -5.60
CA TYR A 234 -2.36 17.78 -5.54
C TYR A 234 -1.76 18.01 -6.93
N LEU A 235 -2.14 17.22 -7.94
CA LEU A 235 -1.75 17.47 -9.33
C LEU A 235 -2.35 18.78 -9.85
N HIS A 236 -3.64 19.02 -9.57
CA HIS A 236 -4.30 20.26 -9.93
C HIS A 236 -3.65 21.49 -9.28
N GLN A 237 -3.33 21.42 -7.97
CA GLN A 237 -2.62 22.47 -7.25
C GLN A 237 -1.21 22.73 -7.80
N ALA A 238 -0.57 21.72 -8.40
CA ALA A 238 0.72 21.84 -9.07
C ALA A 238 0.62 22.33 -10.53
N GLY A 239 -0.59 22.62 -11.03
CA GLY A 239 -0.85 23.13 -12.38
C GLY A 239 -1.17 22.08 -13.44
N VAL A 240 -1.19 20.79 -13.10
CA VAL A 240 -1.55 19.73 -14.04
C VAL A 240 -3.04 19.78 -14.35
N LYS A 241 -3.38 19.78 -15.64
CA LYS A 241 -4.78 19.78 -16.08
C LYS A 241 -5.37 18.38 -15.95
N ILE A 242 -6.30 18.19 -15.03
CA ILE A 242 -7.04 16.93 -14.93
C ILE A 242 -8.10 16.89 -16.03
N VAL A 243 -7.95 16.01 -17.01
CA VAL A 243 -8.90 15.87 -18.14
C VAL A 243 -9.85 14.69 -17.97
N GLY A 244 -9.59 13.80 -17.01
CA GLY A 244 -10.42 12.64 -16.77
C GLY A 244 -10.42 12.18 -15.31
N LEU A 245 -11.61 11.87 -14.78
CA LEU A 245 -11.84 11.24 -13.48
C LEU A 245 -12.82 10.08 -13.65
N CYS A 246 -12.76 9.06 -12.80
CA CYS A 246 -13.85 8.09 -12.72
C CYS A 246 -14.02 7.54 -11.31
N ASP A 247 -15.18 6.97 -11.06
CA ASP A 247 -15.49 6.17 -9.88
C ASP A 247 -16.45 5.03 -10.26
N ILE A 248 -17.24 4.54 -9.31
CA ILE A 248 -18.22 3.49 -9.56
C ILE A 248 -19.40 3.94 -10.43
N SER A 249 -19.65 5.26 -10.55
CA SER A 249 -20.82 5.80 -11.25
C SER A 249 -20.54 6.12 -12.73
N GLY A 250 -19.26 6.20 -13.12
CA GLY A 250 -18.85 6.29 -14.53
C GLY A 250 -17.51 6.97 -14.73
N GLY A 251 -17.11 7.12 -16.00
CA GLY A 251 -15.99 7.95 -16.42
C GLY A 251 -16.45 9.35 -16.82
N TYR A 252 -15.68 10.36 -16.43
CA TYR A 252 -15.96 11.78 -16.62
C TYR A 252 -14.78 12.38 -17.36
N TYR A 253 -14.98 12.81 -18.60
CA TYR A 253 -13.91 13.34 -19.45
C TYR A 253 -14.22 14.76 -19.91
N CYS A 254 -13.25 15.66 -19.78
CA CYS A 254 -13.31 17.03 -20.26
C CYS A 254 -11.95 17.46 -20.78
N LYS A 255 -11.84 17.65 -22.10
CA LYS A 255 -10.58 18.03 -22.76
C LYS A 255 -10.00 19.35 -22.24
N ASP A 256 -10.87 20.28 -21.85
CA ASP A 256 -10.45 21.60 -21.36
C ASP A 256 -10.06 21.60 -19.88
N GLY A 257 -10.41 20.55 -19.15
CA GLY A 257 -10.12 20.37 -17.72
C GLY A 257 -11.38 20.06 -16.90
N ILE A 258 -11.20 19.31 -15.83
CA ILE A 258 -12.22 19.04 -14.81
C ILE A 258 -11.99 19.99 -13.63
N ASP A 259 -13.04 20.68 -13.22
CA ASP A 259 -13.05 21.46 -12.00
C ASP A 259 -13.02 20.51 -10.80
N ILE A 260 -11.85 20.42 -10.15
CA ILE A 260 -11.59 19.50 -9.05
C ILE A 260 -12.29 19.93 -7.78
N GLU A 261 -12.40 21.23 -7.51
CA GLU A 261 -13.12 21.73 -6.34
C GLU A 261 -14.60 21.36 -6.43
N LYS A 262 -15.22 21.59 -7.60
CA LYS A 262 -16.60 21.18 -7.84
C LYS A 262 -16.80 19.66 -7.81
N ALA A 263 -15.82 18.88 -8.27
CA ALA A 263 -15.88 17.42 -8.20
C ALA A 263 -15.83 16.93 -6.74
N LEU A 264 -15.01 17.55 -5.90
CA LEU A 264 -14.94 17.29 -4.46
C LEU A 264 -16.27 17.62 -3.77
N GLU A 265 -16.84 18.79 -4.03
CA GLU A 265 -18.15 19.21 -3.52
C GLU A 265 -19.22 18.16 -3.87
N CYS A 266 -19.32 17.77 -5.15
CA CYS A 266 -20.27 16.76 -5.62
C CYS A 266 -20.15 15.43 -4.85
N THR A 267 -18.93 14.92 -4.65
CA THR A 267 -18.74 13.69 -3.87
C THR A 267 -19.05 13.84 -2.39
N SER A 268 -18.86 15.02 -1.82
CA SER A 268 -19.13 15.28 -0.40
C SER A 268 -20.63 15.35 -0.09
N GLU A 269 -21.42 15.88 -1.02
CA GLU A 269 -22.87 16.03 -0.90
C GLU A 269 -23.63 14.74 -1.26
N ASN A 270 -23.01 13.88 -2.07
CA ASN A 270 -23.61 12.61 -2.47
C ASN A 270 -23.52 11.57 -1.35
N VAL A 271 -24.66 10.98 -0.97
CA VAL A 271 -24.77 9.93 0.07
C VAL A 271 -23.88 8.73 -0.21
N CYS A 272 -23.67 8.39 -1.48
CA CYS A 272 -22.82 7.27 -1.90
C CYS A 272 -21.35 7.67 -2.07
N HIS A 273 -21.00 8.95 -1.85
CA HIS A 273 -19.68 9.52 -2.09
C HIS A 273 -19.16 9.30 -3.51
N THR A 274 -20.05 9.47 -4.50
CA THR A 274 -19.76 9.31 -5.93
C THR A 274 -19.89 10.62 -6.70
N LEU A 275 -19.32 10.66 -7.90
CA LEU A 275 -19.44 11.70 -8.91
C LEU A 275 -20.78 11.65 -9.67
N GLU A 276 -21.70 10.76 -9.29
CA GLU A 276 -23.04 10.72 -9.90
C GLU A 276 -23.72 12.09 -9.75
N GLY A 277 -24.19 12.64 -10.88
CA GLY A 277 -24.75 13.99 -10.95
C GLY A 277 -23.74 15.13 -11.17
N TYR A 278 -22.44 14.86 -11.24
CA TYR A 278 -21.44 15.88 -11.58
C TYR A 278 -21.64 16.42 -13.01
N LEU A 279 -21.79 17.74 -13.13
CA LEU A 279 -22.01 18.43 -14.40
C LEU A 279 -21.10 19.66 -14.51
N GLN A 280 -20.47 19.82 -15.67
CA GLN A 280 -19.78 21.05 -16.06
C GLN A 280 -19.83 21.22 -17.59
N LYS A 281 -19.51 22.40 -18.09
CA LYS A 281 -19.44 22.66 -19.54
C LYS A 281 -18.31 21.84 -20.16
N GLY A 282 -18.59 21.17 -21.29
CA GLY A 282 -17.59 20.37 -22.02
C GLY A 282 -17.35 18.96 -21.46
N LEU A 283 -18.06 18.59 -20.39
CA LEU A 283 -17.99 17.25 -19.80
C LEU A 283 -18.72 16.23 -20.66
N THR A 284 -18.08 15.08 -20.86
CA THR A 284 -18.70 13.89 -21.45
C THR A 284 -18.62 12.74 -20.46
N LYS A 285 -19.78 12.15 -20.13
CA LYS A 285 -19.83 10.91 -19.35
C LYS A 285 -19.58 9.73 -20.30
N ILE A 286 -18.61 8.91 -19.98
CA ILE A 286 -18.18 7.74 -20.76
C ILE A 286 -18.01 6.53 -19.83
N SER A 287 -17.77 5.34 -20.38
CA SER A 287 -17.42 4.19 -19.53
C SER A 287 -16.05 4.38 -18.87
N ARG A 288 -15.80 3.64 -17.78
CA ARG A 288 -14.51 3.68 -17.06
C ARG A 288 -13.39 3.15 -17.95
N GLU A 289 -13.72 2.15 -18.75
CA GLU A 289 -12.83 1.46 -19.67
C GLU A 289 -12.45 2.38 -20.85
N GLU A 290 -13.41 3.12 -21.41
CA GLU A 290 -13.14 4.14 -22.44
C GLU A 290 -12.31 5.31 -21.91
N LEU A 291 -12.47 5.68 -20.63
CA LEU A 291 -11.69 6.76 -20.02
C LEU A 291 -10.20 6.45 -20.01
N LEU A 292 -9.81 5.19 -19.72
CA LEU A 292 -8.41 4.75 -19.73
C LEU A 292 -7.73 4.94 -21.10
N LEU A 293 -8.51 4.99 -22.17
CA LEU A 293 -8.03 5.07 -23.56
C LEU A 293 -8.01 6.50 -24.11
N GLN A 294 -8.44 7.50 -23.32
CA GLN A 294 -8.40 8.89 -23.74
C GLN A 294 -6.97 9.43 -23.73
N GLU A 295 -6.75 10.49 -24.50
CA GLU A 295 -5.44 11.11 -24.62
C GLU A 295 -5.09 11.89 -23.36
N CYS A 296 -3.92 11.60 -22.79
CA CYS A 296 -3.37 12.34 -21.65
C CYS A 296 -1.85 12.23 -21.63
N THR A 297 -1.19 13.07 -20.82
CA THR A 297 0.24 12.88 -20.53
C THR A 297 0.42 11.76 -19.49
N ILE A 298 -0.41 11.80 -18.44
CA ILE A 298 -0.33 10.94 -17.27
C ILE A 298 -1.63 10.13 -17.13
N LEU A 299 -1.50 8.82 -16.95
CA LEU A 299 -2.59 7.95 -16.52
C LEU A 299 -2.28 7.41 -15.12
N SER A 300 -3.21 7.58 -14.18
CA SER A 300 -3.07 7.10 -12.81
C SER A 300 -4.19 6.12 -12.42
N PRO A 301 -3.96 4.80 -12.51
CA PRO A 301 -4.88 3.79 -11.98
C PRO A 301 -4.86 3.78 -10.44
N CYS A 302 -5.96 4.19 -9.82
CA CYS A 302 -6.11 4.38 -8.38
C CYS A 302 -7.32 3.61 -7.78
N ALA A 303 -7.96 2.70 -8.54
CA ALA A 303 -9.12 1.96 -8.05
C ALA A 303 -8.87 0.45 -7.83
N LEU A 304 -8.75 -0.31 -8.93
CA LEU A 304 -8.78 -1.78 -8.93
C LEU A 304 -7.48 -2.37 -9.48
N GLU A 305 -7.22 -3.62 -9.12
CA GLU A 305 -6.16 -4.44 -9.71
C GLU A 305 -6.49 -4.85 -11.15
N ASN A 306 -5.46 -5.18 -11.94
CA ASN A 306 -5.54 -5.75 -13.30
C ASN A 306 -6.38 -4.94 -14.33
N VAL A 307 -6.60 -3.64 -14.08
CA VAL A 307 -7.35 -2.75 -14.99
C VAL A 307 -6.56 -2.42 -16.25
N ILE A 308 -5.23 -2.47 -16.20
CA ILE A 308 -4.35 -2.41 -17.37
C ILE A 308 -3.88 -3.84 -17.68
N ASN A 309 -4.38 -4.37 -18.79
CA ASN A 309 -4.21 -5.77 -19.16
C ASN A 309 -3.88 -5.92 -20.65
N LYS A 310 -3.65 -7.17 -21.08
CA LYS A 310 -3.28 -7.50 -22.46
C LYS A 310 -4.25 -6.92 -23.50
N ASP A 311 -5.52 -6.75 -23.15
CA ASP A 311 -6.58 -6.34 -24.08
C ASP A 311 -6.67 -4.82 -24.27
N ASN A 312 -6.01 -4.03 -23.42
CA ASN A 312 -6.06 -2.56 -23.49
C ASN A 312 -4.69 -1.84 -23.43
N ALA A 313 -3.61 -2.52 -23.02
CA ALA A 313 -2.28 -1.89 -22.89
C ALA A 313 -1.74 -1.33 -24.22
N ASP A 314 -2.09 -1.94 -25.35
CA ASP A 314 -1.73 -1.50 -26.71
C ASP A 314 -2.50 -0.25 -27.16
N LYS A 315 -3.65 0.02 -26.54
CA LYS A 315 -4.56 1.13 -26.87
C LYS A 315 -4.35 2.38 -26.03
N LEU A 316 -3.61 2.29 -24.91
CA LEU A 316 -3.36 3.46 -24.04
C LEU A 316 -2.67 4.58 -24.81
N LYS A 317 -3.05 5.83 -24.57
CA LYS A 317 -2.46 7.00 -25.24
C LYS A 317 -1.56 7.86 -24.33
N CYS A 318 -1.41 7.45 -23.08
CA CYS A 318 -0.56 8.14 -22.11
C CYS A 318 0.94 7.99 -22.43
N LYS A 319 1.74 8.93 -21.94
CA LYS A 319 3.22 8.82 -21.94
C LYS A 319 3.72 8.16 -20.66
N TYR A 320 3.06 8.46 -19.55
CA TYR A 320 3.44 8.00 -18.22
C TYR A 320 2.27 7.30 -17.55
N LEU A 321 2.53 6.10 -17.02
CA LEU A 321 1.58 5.34 -16.19
C LEU A 321 2.09 5.33 -14.75
N ILE A 322 1.28 5.81 -13.80
CA ILE A 322 1.66 5.85 -12.38
C ILE A 322 0.62 5.14 -11.55
N GLU A 323 1.03 4.07 -10.89
CA GLU A 323 0.12 3.14 -10.23
C GLU A 323 -0.21 3.59 -8.79
N GLY A 324 -1.44 4.06 -8.58
CA GLY A 324 -1.94 4.41 -7.24
C GLY A 324 -2.58 3.22 -6.52
N ALA A 325 -3.20 2.29 -7.25
CA ALA A 325 -3.70 1.02 -6.73
C ALA A 325 -2.58 0.00 -6.56
N ASN A 326 -2.83 -1.12 -5.87
CA ASN A 326 -1.91 -2.27 -5.87
C ASN A 326 -2.21 -3.15 -7.09
N GLY A 327 -1.17 -3.54 -7.84
CA GLY A 327 -1.28 -4.41 -9.01
C GLY A 327 -2.28 -3.97 -10.09
N PRO A 328 -2.42 -2.68 -10.45
CA PRO A 328 -3.36 -2.30 -11.51
C PRO A 328 -2.94 -2.79 -12.90
N THR A 329 -1.67 -3.15 -13.09
CA THR A 329 -1.11 -3.60 -14.37
C THR A 329 -0.70 -5.07 -14.30
N THR A 330 -1.22 -5.87 -15.23
CA THR A 330 -0.83 -7.28 -15.38
C THR A 330 0.60 -7.43 -15.93
N PRO A 331 1.30 -8.54 -15.67
CA PRO A 331 2.63 -8.80 -16.26
C PRO A 331 2.65 -8.73 -17.80
N GLU A 332 1.60 -9.21 -18.47
CA GLU A 332 1.49 -9.17 -19.93
C GLU A 332 1.35 -7.73 -20.44
N ALA A 333 0.58 -6.89 -19.73
CA ALA A 333 0.46 -5.48 -20.05
C ALA A 333 1.79 -4.75 -19.87
N ASP A 334 2.52 -5.01 -18.79
CA ASP A 334 3.84 -4.41 -18.51
C ASP A 334 4.80 -4.60 -19.70
N VAL A 335 4.82 -5.79 -20.31
CA VAL A 335 5.64 -6.08 -21.51
C VAL A 335 5.18 -5.26 -22.72
N ILE A 336 3.87 -5.06 -22.91
CA ILE A 336 3.33 -4.25 -24.00
C ILE A 336 3.68 -2.77 -23.80
N LEU A 337 3.50 -2.25 -22.58
CA LEU A 337 3.80 -0.86 -22.24
C LEU A 337 5.28 -0.55 -22.46
N ASP A 338 6.17 -1.48 -22.08
CA ASP A 338 7.60 -1.33 -22.29
C ASP A 338 7.96 -1.23 -23.78
N LYS A 339 7.43 -2.12 -24.61
CA LYS A 339 7.63 -2.08 -26.08
C LYS A 339 7.13 -0.78 -26.71
N ARG A 340 6.12 -0.15 -26.11
CA ARG A 340 5.56 1.12 -26.55
C ARG A 340 6.30 2.34 -26.01
N GLY A 341 7.27 2.15 -25.11
CA GLY A 341 7.97 3.24 -24.46
C GLY A 341 7.12 4.01 -23.44
N ILE A 342 6.03 3.42 -22.93
CA ILE A 342 5.26 4.00 -21.83
C ILE A 342 6.02 3.73 -20.54
N LEU A 343 6.42 4.81 -19.86
CA LEU A 343 7.18 4.71 -18.62
C LEU A 343 6.22 4.46 -17.45
N VAL A 344 6.42 3.33 -16.76
CA VAL A 344 5.62 2.91 -15.61
C VAL A 344 6.34 3.24 -14.31
N VAL A 345 5.70 4.03 -13.45
CA VAL A 345 6.11 4.18 -12.03
C VAL A 345 5.31 3.15 -11.22
N PRO A 346 5.98 2.14 -10.64
CA PRO A 346 5.32 1.00 -10.04
C PRO A 346 4.59 1.38 -8.74
N ASP A 347 3.50 0.67 -8.48
CA ASP A 347 2.65 0.78 -7.28
C ASP A 347 3.47 0.72 -5.99
N PHE A 348 4.43 -0.20 -5.98
CA PHE A 348 5.33 -0.49 -4.88
C PHE A 348 6.06 0.77 -4.38
N LEU A 349 6.39 1.68 -5.30
CA LEU A 349 6.94 3.00 -5.02
C LEU A 349 5.81 4.03 -4.85
N ALA A 350 4.96 4.21 -5.86
CA ALA A 350 4.03 5.34 -5.96
C ALA A 350 3.02 5.39 -4.80
N ASN A 351 2.50 4.24 -4.37
CA ASN A 351 1.50 4.16 -3.31
C ASN A 351 2.10 3.97 -1.91
N SER A 352 3.43 4.05 -1.76
CA SER A 352 4.13 3.86 -0.47
C SER A 352 3.87 4.99 0.55
N GLY A 353 3.26 6.10 0.12
CA GLY A 353 2.85 7.19 1.02
C GLY A 353 1.98 6.71 2.19
N GLY A 354 1.11 5.72 1.98
CA GLY A 354 0.28 5.15 3.05
C GLY A 354 1.08 4.48 4.18
N VAL A 355 2.15 3.73 3.85
CA VAL A 355 3.00 3.09 4.87
C VAL A 355 3.92 4.11 5.56
N ILE A 356 4.34 5.16 4.85
CA ILE A 356 5.08 6.30 5.43
C ILE A 356 4.20 7.06 6.43
N GLY A 357 2.93 7.33 6.08
CA GLY A 357 1.99 7.97 7.01
C GLY A 357 1.74 7.12 8.26
N SER A 358 1.68 5.79 8.12
CA SER A 358 1.63 4.85 9.25
C SER A 358 2.90 4.91 10.11
N TYR A 359 4.09 5.03 9.51
CA TYR A 359 5.34 5.25 10.23
C TYR A 359 5.34 6.57 11.02
N TYR A 360 4.85 7.66 10.43
CA TYR A 360 4.74 8.92 11.15
C TYR A 360 3.74 8.88 12.29
N GLU A 361 2.63 8.14 12.17
CA GLU A 361 1.73 7.89 13.30
C GLU A 361 2.47 7.19 14.46
N TRP A 362 3.23 6.14 14.16
CA TRP A 362 4.04 5.45 15.17
C TRP A 362 5.06 6.37 15.85
N ALA A 363 5.81 7.16 15.06
CA ALA A 363 6.80 8.09 15.59
C ALA A 363 6.17 9.16 16.51
N GLN A 364 5.00 9.71 16.13
CA GLN A 364 4.25 10.67 16.96
C GLN A 364 3.75 10.03 18.26
N ASN A 365 3.31 8.76 18.21
CA ASN A 365 2.83 8.03 19.38
C ASN A 365 3.96 7.71 20.36
N LEU A 366 5.14 7.33 19.86
CA LEU A 366 6.33 7.13 20.69
C LEU A 366 6.76 8.41 21.40
N SER A 367 6.70 9.55 20.72
CA SER A 367 7.15 10.83 21.27
C SER A 367 6.06 11.60 22.04
N GLY A 368 4.80 11.16 21.98
CA GLY A 368 3.65 11.89 22.50
C GLY A 368 3.42 13.27 21.86
N THR A 369 3.97 13.52 20.66
CA THR A 369 3.91 14.84 20.01
C THR A 369 3.27 14.72 18.63
N PHE A 370 2.09 15.29 18.48
CA PHE A 370 1.32 15.23 17.23
C PHE A 370 1.65 16.39 16.29
N TRP A 371 1.68 16.11 14.99
CA TRP A 371 2.02 17.07 13.96
C TRP A 371 0.77 17.70 13.34
N THR A 372 0.94 18.89 12.79
CA THR A 372 -0.03 19.46 11.86
C THR A 372 -0.04 18.65 10.57
N GLU A 373 -1.16 18.69 9.84
CA GLU A 373 -1.26 18.03 8.54
C GLU A 373 -0.22 18.58 7.54
N GLU A 374 0.02 19.88 7.55
CA GLU A 374 1.07 20.51 6.73
C GLU A 374 2.45 19.90 7.00
N LYS A 375 2.85 19.78 8.27
CA LYS A 375 4.14 19.19 8.65
C LYS A 375 4.21 17.72 8.24
N HIS A 376 3.13 16.96 8.46
CA HIS A 376 3.04 15.57 8.01
C HIS A 376 3.26 15.47 6.48
N ASN A 377 2.49 16.23 5.70
CA ASN A 377 2.49 16.18 4.24
C ASN A 377 3.83 16.64 3.66
N ARG A 378 4.46 17.67 4.25
CA ARG A 378 5.80 18.11 3.87
C ARG A 378 6.83 17.01 4.08
N ASN A 379 6.84 16.38 5.26
CA ASN A 379 7.76 15.30 5.58
C ASN A 379 7.53 14.07 4.68
N LEU A 380 6.26 13.73 4.39
CA LEU A 380 5.93 12.62 3.49
C LEU A 380 6.45 12.89 2.09
N SER A 381 6.21 14.10 1.56
CA SER A 381 6.65 14.50 0.23
C SER A 381 8.18 14.42 0.10
N LEU A 382 8.92 14.89 1.09
CA LEU A 382 10.40 14.81 1.08
C LEU A 382 10.89 13.36 0.96
N LEU A 383 10.36 12.46 1.78
CA LEU A 383 10.76 11.05 1.74
C LEU A 383 10.35 10.36 0.44
N MET A 384 9.17 10.68 -0.10
CA MET A 384 8.72 10.19 -1.40
C MET A 384 9.63 10.64 -2.55
N LYS A 385 10.11 11.88 -2.54
CA LYS A 385 11.07 12.40 -3.53
C LYS A 385 12.39 11.66 -3.49
N GLU A 386 12.91 11.40 -2.30
CA GLU A 386 14.13 10.62 -2.11
C GLU A 386 13.97 9.18 -2.60
N ASN A 387 12.86 8.53 -2.25
CA ASN A 387 12.55 7.18 -2.70
C ASN A 387 12.42 7.10 -4.23
N PHE A 388 11.74 8.06 -4.86
CA PHE A 388 11.63 8.16 -6.32
C PHE A 388 13.01 8.24 -6.97
N LYS A 389 13.85 9.18 -6.51
CA LYS A 389 15.20 9.37 -7.05
C LYS A 389 16.06 8.12 -6.89
N ARG A 390 15.97 7.43 -5.75
CA ARG A 390 16.71 6.18 -5.52
C ARG A 390 16.34 5.10 -6.54
N VAL A 391 15.04 4.89 -6.77
CA VAL A 391 14.56 3.91 -7.76
C VAL A 391 14.93 4.33 -9.17
N TRP A 392 14.74 5.61 -9.50
CA TRP A 392 15.08 6.17 -10.80
C TRP A 392 16.57 5.98 -11.11
N ASN A 393 17.46 6.40 -10.22
CA ASN A 393 18.90 6.30 -10.43
C ASN A 393 19.33 4.84 -10.56
N TYR A 394 18.81 3.95 -9.71
CA TYR A 394 19.10 2.51 -9.82
C TYR A 394 18.65 1.94 -11.17
N SER A 395 17.48 2.34 -11.66
CA SER A 395 16.93 1.89 -12.94
C SER A 395 17.84 2.28 -14.13
N ILE A 396 18.41 3.49 -14.08
CA ILE A 396 19.34 3.98 -15.10
C ILE A 396 20.71 3.29 -14.98
N GLU A 397 21.27 3.23 -13.77
CA GLU A 397 22.60 2.67 -13.50
C GLU A 397 22.68 1.19 -13.89
N HIS A 398 21.63 0.41 -13.59
CA HIS A 398 21.60 -1.03 -13.84
C HIS A 398 20.87 -1.39 -15.14
N ASN A 399 20.38 -0.40 -15.90
CA ASN A 399 19.63 -0.58 -17.13
C ASN A 399 18.42 -1.55 -16.97
N VAL A 400 17.66 -1.37 -15.90
CA VAL A 400 16.46 -2.15 -15.58
C VAL A 400 15.25 -1.24 -15.47
N LYS A 401 14.04 -1.75 -15.75
CA LYS A 401 12.80 -0.95 -15.65
C LYS A 401 12.48 -0.59 -14.20
N MET A 402 11.78 0.52 -13.99
CA MET A 402 11.50 1.04 -12.64
C MET A 402 10.80 0.03 -11.72
N ARG A 403 9.89 -0.82 -12.21
CA ARG A 403 9.27 -1.89 -11.40
C ARG A 403 10.31 -2.86 -10.85
N ARG A 404 11.23 -3.31 -11.72
CA ARG A 404 12.31 -4.21 -11.34
C ARG A 404 13.32 -3.52 -10.41
N ALA A 405 13.70 -2.29 -10.72
CA ALA A 405 14.57 -1.46 -9.90
C ALA A 405 14.01 -1.27 -8.48
N ALA A 406 12.72 -0.95 -8.35
CA ALA A 406 12.05 -0.74 -7.07
C ALA A 406 12.18 -1.97 -6.16
N PHE A 407 11.99 -3.16 -6.74
CA PHE A 407 12.11 -4.42 -6.01
C PHE A 407 13.57 -4.75 -5.64
N MET A 408 14.52 -4.57 -6.55
CA MET A 408 15.94 -4.81 -6.28
C MET A 408 16.51 -3.84 -5.25
N VAL A 409 16.15 -2.55 -5.31
CA VAL A 409 16.50 -1.54 -4.29
C VAL A 409 15.99 -1.94 -2.92
N ALA A 410 14.75 -2.43 -2.85
CA ALA A 410 14.15 -2.90 -1.60
C ALA A 410 14.93 -4.08 -1.01
N ILE A 411 15.21 -5.10 -1.83
CA ILE A 411 15.96 -6.29 -1.40
C ILE A 411 17.38 -5.90 -0.97
N LYS A 412 18.06 -5.05 -1.75
CA LYS A 412 19.44 -4.64 -1.47
C LYS A 412 19.59 -4.09 -0.06
N ARG A 413 18.71 -3.16 0.36
CA ARG A 413 18.76 -2.56 1.70
C ARG A 413 18.57 -3.58 2.82
N VAL A 414 17.69 -4.57 2.64
CA VAL A 414 17.46 -5.63 3.63
C VAL A 414 18.66 -6.59 3.66
N ALA A 415 19.16 -7.02 2.49
CA ALA A 415 20.35 -7.85 2.37
C ALA A 415 21.58 -7.19 3.01
N ASP A 416 21.81 -5.90 2.76
CA ASP A 416 22.89 -5.13 3.39
C ASP A 416 22.74 -5.11 4.92
N SER A 417 21.50 -4.99 5.42
CA SER A 417 21.22 -5.03 6.86
C SER A 417 21.49 -6.42 7.46
N VAL A 418 21.16 -7.50 6.75
CA VAL A 418 21.50 -8.87 7.18
C VAL A 418 23.02 -9.05 7.24
N ARG A 419 23.76 -8.58 6.21
CA ARG A 419 25.23 -8.63 6.21
C ARG A 419 25.84 -7.89 7.41
N LEU A 420 25.31 -6.71 7.74
CA LEU A 420 25.79 -5.90 8.86
C LEU A 420 25.50 -6.52 10.23
N LYS A 421 24.31 -7.11 10.43
CA LYS A 421 23.96 -7.75 11.69
C LYS A 421 24.64 -9.12 11.87
N GLY A 422 24.96 -9.78 10.76
CA GLY A 422 25.39 -11.17 10.76
C GLY A 422 24.26 -12.13 11.12
N ASN A 423 24.52 -13.43 10.99
CA ASN A 423 23.61 -14.47 11.45
C ASN A 423 23.94 -14.80 12.91
N PHE A 424 23.06 -14.44 13.85
CA PHE A 424 23.19 -14.75 15.27
C PHE A 424 21.91 -15.41 15.77
N LEU A 425 22.05 -16.46 16.60
CA LEU A 425 20.97 -17.30 17.12
C LEU A 425 20.09 -16.58 18.14
#